data_AF-A0A920BGC3-F1
#
_entry.id   AF-A0A920BGC3-F1
#
_cell.length_a   1.000
_cell.length_b   1.000
_cell.length_c   1.000
_cell.angle_alpha   90.00
_cell.angle_beta   90.00
_cell.angle_gamma   90.00
#
_symmetry.space_group_name_H-M   'P 1'
#
loop_
_entity.id
_entity.type
_entity.pdbx_description
1 polymer ?
#
loop_
_entity_poly.entity_id
_entity_poly.type
_entity_poly.pdbx_seq_one_letter_code
_entity_poly.pdbx_strand_id
1 'polypeptide(L)'
;MLHTLCKLIAPFLPMVSEEIFKGLTRELSVHEAEWPLPQEFRSDSDLVETMDLVRDVVSAALRLREDAGLRVRLPLQSITIASLDIGNITDFEYSYRTKST
;
A
#
# COMPACT_ATOMS: atom_id res chain seq x y z
N MET A 1 -4.06 -4.41 9.61
CA MET A 1 -2.77 -3.77 9.25
C MET A 1 -2.44 -2.57 10.13
N LEU A 2 -3.21 -1.46 10.11
CA LEU A 2 -2.85 -0.28 10.93
C LEU A 2 -2.91 -0.53 12.46
N HIS A 3 -3.85 -1.37 12.94
CA HIS A 3 -3.89 -1.78 14.35
C HIS A 3 -2.62 -2.53 14.79
N THR A 4 -2.04 -3.38 13.92
CA THR A 4 -0.76 -4.06 14.16
C THR A 4 0.37 -3.05 14.33
N LEU A 5 0.44 -2.04 13.46
CA LEU A 5 1.44 -0.98 13.59
C LEU A 5 1.29 -0.25 14.93
N CYS A 6 0.05 0.04 15.35
CA CYS A 6 -0.21 0.66 16.66
C CYS A 6 0.36 -0.18 17.81
N LYS A 7 0.17 -1.51 17.78
CA LYS A 7 0.78 -2.43 18.77
C LYS A 7 2.31 -2.34 18.78
N LEU A 8 2.93 -2.33 17.60
CA LEU A 8 4.41 -2.28 17.47
C LEU A 8 5.01 -0.96 17.96
N ILE A 9 4.35 0.16 17.70
CA ILE A 9 4.85 1.49 18.07
C ILE A 9 4.45 1.91 19.50
N ALA A 10 3.57 1.15 20.18
CA ALA A 10 3.06 1.50 21.51
C ALA A 10 4.14 1.74 22.59
N PRO A 11 5.26 0.99 22.62
CA PRO A 11 6.35 1.27 23.58
C PRO A 11 7.07 2.60 23.32
N PHE A 12 7.02 3.13 22.10
CA PHE A 12 7.74 4.33 21.68
C PHE A 12 6.83 5.57 21.62
N LEU A 13 5.57 5.39 21.22
CA LEU A 13 4.60 6.45 20.97
C LEU A 13 3.25 6.17 21.68
N PRO A 14 3.25 5.94 23.00
CA PRO A 14 2.10 5.36 23.73
C PRO A 14 0.80 6.13 23.53
N MET A 15 0.84 7.47 23.60
CA MET A 15 -0.35 8.29 23.44
C MET A 15 -0.91 8.28 22.01
N VAL A 16 -0.03 8.29 20.99
CA VAL A 16 -0.43 8.33 19.58
C VAL A 16 -0.96 6.97 19.14
N SER A 17 -0.28 5.89 19.51
CA SER A 17 -0.74 4.53 19.23
C SER A 17 -2.09 4.23 19.86
N GLU A 18 -2.32 4.69 21.09
CA GLU A 18 -3.56 4.47 21.82
C GLU A 18 -4.76 5.14 21.11
N GLU A 19 -4.62 6.41 20.74
CA GLU A 19 -5.68 7.17 20.08
C GLU A 19 -6.07 6.53 18.73
N ILE A 20 -5.07 6.17 17.91
CA ILE A 20 -5.30 5.54 16.61
C ILE A 20 -5.91 4.15 16.79
N PHE A 21 -5.41 3.35 17.74
CA PHE A 21 -5.88 1.99 17.99
C PHE A 21 -7.34 1.95 18.44
N LYS A 22 -7.71 2.82 19.39
CA LYS A 22 -9.10 2.97 19.86
C LYS A 22 -10.04 3.39 18.73
N GLY A 23 -9.64 4.37 17.93
CA GLY A 23 -10.41 4.82 16.78
C GLY A 23 -10.62 3.75 15.71
N LEU A 24 -9.69 2.80 15.58
CA LEU A 24 -9.72 1.76 14.54
C LEU A 24 -10.40 0.45 14.98
N THR A 25 -10.21 0.01 16.22
CA THR A 25 -10.58 -1.35 16.68
C THR A 25 -11.78 -1.39 17.60
N ARG A 26 -12.12 -0.27 18.26
CA ARG A 26 -13.07 -0.20 19.40
C ARG A 26 -12.69 -1.07 20.61
N GLU A 27 -11.47 -1.58 20.66
CA GLU A 27 -10.91 -2.27 21.84
C GLU A 27 -10.55 -1.28 22.95
N LEU A 28 -10.28 -1.79 24.16
CA LEU A 28 -10.09 -0.99 25.37
C LEU A 28 -8.78 -0.19 25.37
N SER A 29 -7.67 -0.80 24.97
CA SER A 29 -6.36 -0.13 24.88
C SER A 29 -5.39 -0.96 24.05
N VAL A 30 -4.48 -0.28 23.34
CA VAL A 30 -3.37 -0.95 22.63
C VAL A 30 -2.42 -1.64 23.59
N HIS A 31 -2.35 -1.18 24.85
CA HIS A 31 -1.44 -1.69 25.88
C HIS A 31 -1.91 -3.02 26.49
N GLU A 32 -3.19 -3.37 26.31
CA GLU A 32 -3.74 -4.66 26.70
C GLU A 32 -3.66 -5.69 25.56
N ALA A 33 -3.37 -5.23 24.35
CA ALA A 33 -3.43 -6.07 23.17
C ALA A 33 -2.22 -7.01 23.07
N GLU A 34 -2.46 -8.24 22.62
CA GLU A 34 -1.38 -9.21 22.42
C GLU A 34 -0.38 -8.72 21.38
N TRP A 35 0.91 -8.96 21.66
CA TRP A 35 2.00 -8.60 20.78
C TRP A 35 1.92 -9.41 19.47
N PRO A 36 2.01 -8.76 18.30
CA PRO A 36 1.82 -9.44 17.03
C PRO A 36 2.96 -10.41 16.73
N LEU A 37 2.61 -11.63 16.32
CA LEU A 37 3.54 -12.68 15.95
C LEU A 37 3.73 -12.74 14.42
N PRO A 38 4.96 -13.00 13.91
CA PRO A 38 5.23 -13.04 12.47
C PRO A 38 4.34 -14.02 11.69
N GLN A 39 3.92 -15.12 12.32
CA GLN A 39 3.11 -16.17 11.70
C GLN A 39 1.68 -15.72 11.39
N GLU A 40 1.22 -14.62 11.99
CA GLU A 40 -0.09 -14.01 11.70
C GLU A 40 -0.13 -13.34 10.31
N PHE A 41 1.04 -13.13 9.68
CA PHE A 41 1.15 -12.44 8.40
C PHE A 41 1.48 -13.42 7.29
N ARG A 42 0.66 -13.40 6.24
CA ARG A 42 0.94 -14.15 5.02
C ARG A 42 2.18 -13.56 4.33
N SER A 43 3.19 -14.41 4.13
CA SER A 43 4.32 -14.10 3.26
C SER A 43 3.97 -14.52 1.84
N ASP A 44 4.08 -13.59 0.90
CA ASP A 44 3.77 -13.79 -0.52
C ASP A 44 4.81 -13.04 -1.34
N SER A 45 5.89 -13.73 -1.74
CA SER A 45 7.04 -13.12 -2.43
C SER A 45 6.64 -12.53 -3.77
N ASP A 46 5.80 -13.24 -4.50
CA ASP A 46 5.41 -12.89 -5.86
C ASP A 46 4.58 -11.60 -5.84
N LEU A 47 3.70 -11.44 -4.83
CA LEU A 47 2.97 -10.18 -4.60
C LEU A 47 3.92 -9.03 -4.26
N VAL A 48 4.95 -9.26 -3.43
CA VAL A 48 5.92 -8.22 -3.06
C VAL A 48 6.69 -7.75 -4.30
N GLU A 49 7.21 -8.68 -5.10
CA GLU A 49 7.90 -8.36 -6.35
C GLU A 49 7.00 -7.56 -7.31
N THR A 50 5.72 -7.93 -7.39
CA THR A 50 4.74 -7.21 -8.20
C THR A 50 4.51 -5.78 -7.70
N MET A 51 4.40 -5.58 -6.37
CA MET A 51 4.24 -4.25 -5.78
C MET A 51 5.47 -3.37 -5.99
N ASP A 52 6.67 -3.94 -5.95
CA ASP A 52 7.91 -3.22 -6.23
C ASP A 52 7.95 -2.75 -7.69
N LEU A 53 7.60 -3.62 -8.64
CA LEU A 53 7.52 -3.23 -10.05
C LEU A 53 6.48 -2.13 -10.29
N VAL A 54 5.29 -2.21 -9.67
CA VAL A 54 4.27 -1.14 -9.75
C VAL A 54 4.80 0.17 -9.18
N ARG A 55 5.52 0.13 -8.04
CA ARG A 55 6.14 1.30 -7.43
C ARG A 55 7.16 1.94 -8.37
N ASP A 56 7.98 1.14 -9.06
CA ASP A 56 8.97 1.63 -10.01
C ASP A 56 8.30 2.32 -11.20
N VAL A 57 7.26 1.72 -11.77
CA VAL A 57 6.48 2.31 -12.86
C VAL A 57 5.86 3.64 -12.46
N VAL A 58 5.20 3.70 -11.30
CA VAL A 58 4.54 4.93 -10.82
C VAL A 58 5.56 6.02 -10.52
N SER A 59 6.71 5.65 -9.94
CA SER A 59 7.82 6.58 -9.69
C SER A 59 8.37 7.15 -10.99
N ALA A 60 8.61 6.31 -12.00
CA ALA A 60 9.07 6.74 -13.31
C ALA A 60 8.04 7.64 -14.02
N ALA A 61 6.76 7.30 -13.94
CA ALA A 61 5.68 8.10 -14.50
C ALA A 61 5.55 9.48 -13.83
N LEU A 62 5.67 9.54 -12.50
CA LEU A 62 5.69 10.79 -11.75
C LEU A 62 6.87 11.67 -12.18
N ARG A 63 8.07 11.08 -12.30
CA ARG A 63 9.26 11.80 -12.76
C ARG A 63 9.10 12.36 -14.17
N LEU A 64 8.59 11.57 -15.12
CA LEU A 64 8.34 12.04 -16.49
C LEU A 64 7.34 13.21 -16.53
N ARG A 65 6.36 13.22 -15.63
CA ARG A 65 5.42 14.34 -15.49
C ARG A 65 6.10 15.59 -14.97
N GLU A 66 6.96 15.46 -13.98
CA GLU A 66 7.74 16.56 -13.43
C GLU A 66 8.67 17.15 -14.50
N ASP A 67 9.41 16.30 -15.23
CA ASP A 67 10.32 16.70 -16.31
C ASP A 67 9.57 17.42 -17.45
N ALA A 68 8.32 17.00 -17.75
CA ALA A 68 7.45 17.65 -18.73
C ALA A 68 6.69 18.89 -18.19
N GLY A 69 6.88 19.25 -16.91
CA GLY A 69 6.17 20.38 -16.28
C GLY A 69 4.66 20.17 -16.13
N LEU A 70 4.20 18.91 -16.12
CA LEU A 70 2.78 18.57 -16.00
C LEU A 70 2.32 18.58 -14.54
N ARG A 71 1.11 19.10 -14.30
CA ARG A 71 0.50 19.07 -12.96
C ARG A 71 0.14 17.65 -12.56
N VAL A 72 0.53 17.22 -11.36
CA VAL A 72 0.22 15.87 -10.82
C VAL A 72 -1.28 15.53 -10.87
N ARG A 73 -2.16 16.51 -10.67
CA ARG A 73 -3.62 16.32 -10.67
C ARG A 73 -4.25 16.18 -12.07
N LEU A 74 -3.48 16.32 -13.15
CA LEU A 74 -4.00 16.09 -14.49
C LEU A 74 -4.33 14.60 -14.66
N PRO A 75 -5.51 14.21 -15.15
CA PRO A 75 -5.80 12.81 -15.47
C PRO A 75 -4.86 12.27 -16.55
N LEU A 76 -4.31 11.06 -16.36
CA LEU A 76 -3.62 10.33 -17.43
C LEU A 76 -4.67 9.67 -18.33
N GLN A 77 -4.58 9.91 -19.64
CA GLN A 77 -5.42 9.20 -20.62
C GLN A 77 -4.93 7.78 -20.85
N SER A 78 -3.61 7.59 -20.93
CA SER A 78 -2.96 6.29 -21.07
C SER A 78 -1.51 6.36 -20.59
N ILE A 79 -0.94 5.20 -20.28
CA ILE A 79 0.48 4.99 -20.00
C ILE A 79 0.91 3.71 -20.72
N THR A 80 2.10 3.72 -21.31
CA THR A 80 2.69 2.52 -21.93
C THR A 80 3.90 2.12 -21.11
N ILE A 81 3.91 0.88 -20.64
CA ILE A 81 4.97 0.32 -19.81
C ILE A 81 5.78 -0.62 -20.70
N ALA A 82 7.08 -0.36 -20.82
CA ALA A 82 8.02 -1.26 -21.48
C ALA A 82 8.92 -1.90 -20.41
N SER A 83 8.70 -3.18 -20.14
CA SER A 83 9.48 -3.98 -19.19
C SER A 83 9.71 -5.38 -19.78
N LEU A 84 10.81 -6.02 -19.40
CA LEU A 84 11.08 -7.42 -19.77
C LEU A 84 10.22 -8.41 -18.97
N ASP A 85 9.69 -7.97 -17.83
CA ASP A 85 8.93 -8.81 -16.90
C ASP A 85 7.58 -8.14 -16.59
N ILE A 86 6.58 -8.43 -17.42
CA ILE A 86 5.22 -7.85 -17.34
C ILE A 86 4.21 -8.86 -16.82
N GLY A 87 4.57 -10.16 -16.76
CA GLY A 87 3.64 -11.26 -16.49
C GLY A 87 2.85 -11.11 -15.19
N ASN A 88 3.43 -10.44 -14.19
CA ASN A 88 2.82 -10.31 -12.87
C ASN A 88 1.86 -9.10 -12.74
N ILE A 89 1.92 -8.09 -13.61
CA ILE A 89 1.05 -6.90 -13.51
C ILE A 89 -0.32 -7.13 -14.17
N THR A 90 -0.39 -8.02 -15.17
CA THR A 90 -1.60 -8.27 -15.96
C THR A 90 -2.80 -8.76 -15.15
N ASP A 91 -2.57 -9.38 -13.99
CA ASP A 91 -3.65 -9.85 -13.11
C ASP A 91 -4.49 -8.70 -12.51
N PHE A 92 -3.96 -7.49 -12.45
CA PHE A 92 -4.68 -6.31 -11.96
C PHE A 92 -5.65 -5.70 -12.98
N GLU A 93 -5.56 -6.05 -14.28
CA GLU A 93 -6.50 -5.55 -15.31
C GLU A 93 -7.95 -6.04 -15.08
N TYR A 94 -8.15 -7.18 -14.40
CA TYR A 94 -9.46 -7.78 -14.23
C TYR A 94 -10.35 -7.09 -13.19
N SER A 95 -9.78 -6.34 -12.23
CA SER A 95 -10.55 -5.79 -11.11
C SER A 95 -11.28 -4.47 -11.42
N TYR A 96 -10.89 -3.74 -12.47
CA TYR A 96 -11.42 -2.38 -12.73
C TYR A 96 -12.47 -2.29 -13.83
N ARG A 97 -12.77 -3.38 -14.57
CA ARG A 97 -13.75 -3.37 -15.67
C ARG A 97 -15.20 -3.71 -15.27
N THR A 98 -15.48 -4.02 -14.01
CA THR A 98 -16.81 -4.47 -13.53
C THR A 98 -17.70 -3.37 -12.93
N LYS A 99 -17.30 -2.09 -12.92
CA LYS A 99 -18.14 -0.96 -12.49
C LYS A 99 -18.24 0.16 -13.52
N SER A 100 -18.70 -0.19 -14.72
CA SER A 100 -19.21 0.79 -15.69
C SER A 100 -20.31 0.16 -16.55
N THR A 101 -21.46 -0.10 -15.95
CA THR A 101 -22.78 -0.08 -16.59
C THR A 101 -23.79 0.28 -15.51
#